data_AF-A0A0J7KE27-F1
#
_entry.id   AF-A0A0J7KE27-F1
#
_cell.length_a   1.000
_cell.length_b   1.000
_cell.length_c   1.000
_cell.angle_alpha   90.00
_cell.angle_beta   90.00
_cell.angle_gamma   90.00
#
_symmetry.space_group_name_H-M   'P 1'
#
loop_
_entity.id
_entity.type
_entity.pdbx_description
1 polymer ?
#
loop_
_entity_poly.entity_id
_entity_poly.type
_entity_poly.pdbx_seq_one_letter_code
_entity_poly.pdbx_strand_id
1 'polypeptide(L)'
;METGKKINTLQTDNGLEFVNNKMKKIMIDEGIEHQTTVSSTPEQNGKAERENRTITEAARTMLLSKNIPKFMWTEAINTAVHNK
;
A
#
# COMPACT_ATOMS: atom_id res chain seq x y z
N MET A 1 -0.76 -4.76 11.54
CA MET A 1 -1.26 -4.09 12.76
C MET A 1 -2.55 -3.36 12.42
N GLU A 2 -3.66 -3.81 12.96
CA GLU A 2 -4.92 -3.08 12.88
C GLU A 2 -4.95 -2.10 14.05
N THR A 3 -5.11 -0.80 13.77
CA THR A 3 -5.02 0.23 14.82
C THR A 3 -6.36 0.48 15.52
N GLY A 4 -7.44 -0.12 15.03
CA GLY A 4 -8.82 0.14 15.46
C GLY A 4 -9.31 1.57 15.18
N LYS A 5 -8.48 2.40 14.51
CA LYS A 5 -8.80 3.80 14.20
C LYS A 5 -9.42 3.91 12.82
N LYS A 6 -10.49 4.71 12.73
CA LYS A 6 -11.08 5.09 11.45
C LYS A 6 -10.11 5.98 10.67
N ILE A 7 -9.96 5.70 9.37
CA ILE A 7 -9.20 6.54 8.46
C ILE A 7 -9.97 7.84 8.25
N ASN A 8 -9.32 8.99 8.45
CA ASN A 8 -9.93 10.30 8.17
C ASN A 8 -9.67 10.76 6.73
N THR A 9 -8.44 10.58 6.26
CA THR A 9 -7.97 11.06 4.96
C THR A 9 -7.10 9.99 4.32
N LEU A 10 -7.34 9.70 3.04
CA LEU A 10 -6.49 8.86 2.21
C LEU A 10 -5.83 9.75 1.15
N GLN A 11 -4.50 9.73 1.09
CA GLN A 11 -3.75 10.34 0.00
C GLN A 11 -3.25 9.27 -0.97
N THR A 12 -3.56 9.43 -2.25
CA THR A 12 -3.02 8.60 -3.34
C THR A 12 -2.24 9.46 -4.32
N ASP A 13 -1.41 8.83 -5.14
CA ASP A 13 -0.90 9.51 -6.31
C ASP A 13 -2.02 9.84 -7.31
N ASN A 14 -1.70 10.62 -8.34
CA ASN A 14 -2.63 10.94 -9.42
C ASN A 14 -2.76 9.80 -10.45
N GLY A 15 -2.42 8.57 -10.07
CA GLY A 15 -2.65 7.38 -10.87
C GLY A 15 -4.14 7.11 -11.03
N LEU A 16 -4.56 6.64 -12.21
CA LEU A 16 -5.97 6.38 -12.50
C LEU A 16 -6.54 5.17 -11.74
N GLU A 17 -5.69 4.38 -11.10
CA GLU A 17 -6.06 3.16 -10.35
C GLU A 17 -6.94 3.47 -9.14
N PHE A 18 -6.68 4.58 -8.44
CA PHE A 18 -7.45 5.04 -7.28
C PHE A 18 -8.33 6.25 -7.59
N VAL A 19 -8.15 6.88 -8.75
CA VAL A 19 -8.96 8.00 -9.22
C VAL A 19 -10.07 7.48 -10.14
N ASN A 20 -11.08 6.84 -9.54
CA ASN A 20 -12.27 6.36 -10.27
C ASN A 20 -13.55 6.38 -9.42
N ASN A 21 -14.70 6.26 -10.09
CA ASN A 21 -16.01 6.35 -9.44
C ASN A 21 -16.24 5.28 -8.37
N LYS A 22 -15.67 4.09 -8.53
CA LYS A 22 -15.78 3.02 -7.54
C LYS A 22 -15.06 3.41 -6.25
N MET A 23 -13.82 3.91 -6.37
CA MET A 23 -13.05 4.35 -5.21
C MET A 23 -13.69 5.56 -4.54
N LYS A 24 -14.14 6.54 -5.34
CA LYS A 24 -14.85 7.72 -4.84
C LYS A 24 -16.09 7.34 -4.02
N LYS A 25 -16.87 6.36 -4.48
CA LYS A 25 -18.05 5.89 -3.74
C LYS A 25 -17.66 5.30 -2.38
N ILE A 26 -16.65 4.44 -2.34
CA ILE A 26 -16.15 3.84 -1.09
C ILE A 26 -15.71 4.93 -0.11
N MET A 27 -14.97 5.93 -0.58
CA MET A 27 -14.50 7.03 0.26
C MET A 27 -15.66 7.84 0.86
N ILE A 28 -16.70 8.12 0.07
CA ILE A 28 -17.89 8.84 0.54
C ILE A 28 -18.66 8.00 1.56
N ASP A 29 -18.90 6.72 1.26
CA ASP A 29 -19.67 5.81 2.12
C ASP A 29 -18.97 5.62 3.48
N GLU A 30 -17.63 5.58 3.48
CA GLU A 30 -16.81 5.50 4.68
C GLU A 30 -16.55 6.87 5.35
N GLY A 31 -16.92 7.99 4.71
CA GLY A 31 -16.63 9.34 5.19
C GLY A 31 -15.14 9.66 5.26
N ILE A 32 -14.36 9.12 4.33
CA ILE A 32 -12.92 9.34 4.17
C ILE A 32 -12.70 10.44 3.12
N GLU A 33 -11.86 11.43 3.46
CA GLU A 33 -11.43 12.44 2.50
C GLU A 33 -10.37 11.86 1.56
N HIS A 34 -10.62 11.85 0.25
CA HIS A 34 -9.64 11.41 -0.75
C HIS A 34 -8.87 12.60 -1.32
N GLN A 35 -7.56 12.61 -1.12
CA GLN A 35 -6.63 13.60 -1.66
C GLN A 35 -5.75 12.95 -2.72
N THR A 36 -5.57 13.60 -3.86
CA THR A 36 -4.60 13.19 -4.88
C THR A 36 -3.38 14.08 -4.82
N THR A 37 -2.19 13.51 -5.00
CA THR A 37 -0.98 14.33 -5.10
C THR A 37 -0.99 15.12 -6.41
N VAL A 38 -0.45 16.33 -6.37
CA VAL A 38 -0.19 17.10 -7.59
C VAL A 38 0.92 16.40 -8.36
N SER A 39 0.91 16.47 -9.69
CA SER A 39 1.86 15.81 -10.61
C SER A 39 3.35 16.22 -10.46
N SER A 40 3.73 16.86 -9.36
CA SER A 40 5.09 17.34 -9.07
C SER A 40 5.47 17.29 -7.59
N THR A 41 4.73 16.60 -6.72
CA THR A 41 5.08 16.40 -5.29
C THR A 41 5.27 14.91 -4.92
N PRO A 42 6.32 14.23 -5.45
CA PRO A 42 6.59 12.80 -5.15
C PRO A 42 6.78 12.54 -3.65
N GLU A 43 7.23 13.55 -2.90
CA GLU A 43 7.52 13.47 -1.47
C GLU A 43 6.31 13.08 -0.63
N GLN A 44 5.10 13.49 -1.05
CA GLN A 44 3.84 13.20 -0.35
C GLN A 44 3.51 11.70 -0.39
N ASN A 45 3.78 11.03 -1.51
CA ASN A 45 3.58 9.59 -1.65
C ASN A 45 4.83 8.78 -1.26
N GLY A 46 5.98 9.44 -1.11
CA GLY A 46 7.26 8.79 -0.87
C GLY A 46 7.30 7.90 0.38
N LYS A 47 6.46 8.17 1.40
CA LYS A 47 6.33 7.26 2.56
C LYS A 47 5.72 5.92 2.15
N ALA A 48 4.58 5.95 1.47
CA ALA A 48 3.90 4.75 1.00
C ALA A 48 4.78 3.97 0.01
N GLU A 49 5.45 4.66 -0.91
CA GLU A 49 6.38 4.05 -1.87
C GLU A 49 7.56 3.35 -1.18
N ARG A 50 8.19 4.01 -0.20
CA ARG A 50 9.28 3.40 0.57
C ARG A 50 8.81 2.18 1.35
N GLU A 51 7.65 2.26 1.99
CA GLU A 51 7.10 1.13 2.75
C GLU A 51 6.77 -0.06 1.84
N ASN A 52 6.12 0.18 0.69
CA ASN A 52 5.81 -0.84 -0.31
C ASN A 52 7.09 -1.48 -0.85
N ARG A 53 8.13 -0.69 -1.13
CA ARG A 53 9.44 -1.19 -1.57
C ARG A 53 10.07 -2.09 -0.49
N THR A 54 10.13 -1.64 0.76
CA THR A 54 10.68 -2.45 1.86
C THR A 54 9.96 -3.79 2.03
N ILE A 55 8.63 -3.80 1.99
CA ILE A 55 7.84 -5.03 2.12
C ILE A 55 8.13 -5.98 0.94
N THR A 56 8.15 -5.45 -0.27
CA THR A 56 8.41 -6.22 -1.50
C THR A 56 9.82 -6.81 -1.49
N GLU A 57 10.83 -6.03 -1.08
CA GLU A 57 12.21 -6.48 -0.98
C GLU A 57 12.40 -7.54 0.11
N ALA A 58 11.76 -7.38 1.26
CA ALA A 58 11.78 -8.38 2.34
C ALA A 58 11.16 -9.71 1.89
N ALA A 59 10.00 -9.67 1.22
CA ALA A 59 9.36 -10.87 0.68
C ALA A 59 10.22 -11.55 -0.40
N ARG A 60 10.80 -10.79 -1.33
CA ARG A 60 11.75 -11.33 -2.34
C ARG A 60 12.95 -11.98 -1.70
N THR A 61 13.55 -11.33 -0.70
CA THR A 61 14.70 -11.86 0.04
C THR A 61 14.35 -13.17 0.73
N MET A 62 13.16 -13.25 1.34
CA MET A 62 12.66 -14.47 1.97
C MET A 62 12.49 -15.63 0.97
N LEU A 63 11.88 -15.35 -0.18
CA LEU A 63 11.69 -16.37 -1.21
C LEU A 63 13.02 -16.90 -1.75
N LEU A 64 13.97 -15.99 -2.03
CA LEU A 64 15.28 -16.34 -2.56
C LEU A 64 16.15 -17.07 -1.53
N SER A 65 16.22 -16.56 -0.30
CA SER A 65 17.09 -17.12 0.75
C SER A 65 16.67 -18.52 1.21
N LYS A 66 15.37 -18.83 1.14
CA LYS A 66 14.81 -20.12 1.58
C LYS A 66 14.38 -21.01 0.42
N ASN A 67 14.68 -20.62 -0.83
CA ASN A 67 14.27 -21.30 -2.05
C ASN A 67 12.77 -21.65 -2.08
N ILE A 68 11.95 -20.73 -1.57
CA ILE A 68 10.49 -20.92 -1.47
C ILE A 68 9.89 -20.73 -2.87
N PRO A 69 8.94 -21.60 -3.28
CA PRO A 69 8.26 -21.45 -4.55
C PRO A 69 7.58 -20.09 -4.72
N LYS A 70 7.64 -19.53 -5.94
CA LYS A 70 7.03 -18.22 -6.27
C LYS A 70 5.53 -18.16 -6.02
N PHE A 71 4.81 -19.28 -6.05
CA PHE A 71 3.37 -19.30 -5.76
C PHE A 71 3.07 -18.87 -4.32
N MET A 72 4.05 -18.97 -3.40
CA MET A 72 3.91 -18.53 -2.00
C MET A 72 4.20 -17.03 -1.81
N TRP A 73 4.14 -16.23 -2.87
CA TRP A 73 4.39 -14.79 -2.83
C TRP A 73 3.48 -14.08 -1.81
N THR A 74 2.21 -14.45 -1.76
CA THR A 74 1.23 -13.87 -0.84
C THR A 74 1.62 -14.12 0.62
N GLU A 75 2.03 -15.34 0.95
CA GLU A 75 2.49 -15.75 2.26
C GLU A 75 3.80 -15.04 2.64
N ALA A 76 4.73 -14.90 1.69
CA ALA A 76 5.98 -14.17 1.90
C ALA A 76 5.73 -12.69 2.18
N ILE A 77 4.78 -12.04 1.47
CA ILE A 77 4.38 -10.65 1.73
C ILE A 77 3.70 -10.52 3.09
N ASN A 78 2.76 -11.40 3.43
CA ASN A 78 2.11 -11.39 4.75
C ASN A 78 3.12 -11.54 5.90
N THR A 79 4.12 -12.40 5.69
CA THR A 79 5.23 -12.60 6.64
C THR A 79 6.13 -11.36 6.69
N ALA A 80 6.44 -10.74 5.56
CA ALA A 80 7.23 -9.50 5.51
C ALA A 80 6.53 -8.32 6.22
N VAL A 81 5.20 -8.22 6.13
CA VAL A 81 4.41 -7.20 6.82
C VAL A 81 4.39 -7.42 8.34
N HIS A 82 4.37 -8.68 8.80
CA HIS A 82 4.38 -9.03 10.22
C HIS A 82 5.74 -8.86 10.90
N ASN A 83 6.84 -9.00 10.15
CA ASN A 83 8.20 -8.89 10.70
C ASN A 83 8.77 -7.46 10.64
N LYS A 84 7.92 -6.46 10.37
CA LYS A 84 8.23 -5.03 10.40
C LYS A 84 7.62 -4.39 11.64
#